data_AF-A0A5C2FJW2-F1
#
_entry.id   AF-A0A5C2FJW2-F1
#
_cell.length_a   1.000
_cell.length_b   1.000
_cell.length_c   1.000
_cell.angle_alpha   90.00
_cell.angle_beta   90.00
_cell.angle_gamma   90.00
#
_symmetry.space_group_name_H-M   'P 1'
#
loop_
_entity.id
_entity.type
_entity.pdbx_description
1 polymer ?
#
loop_
_entity_poly.entity_id
_entity_poly.type
_entity_poly.pdbx_seq_one_letter_code
_entity_poly.pdbx_strand_id
1 'polypeptide(L)'
;MAGALPSSAASRTTEQEVANAATLEMSVPEYKSMRELAEKGQVELWANGKKFLPNSEDSWPQSIRNLPIGKTSLYQAKTWGACGVKSANNKHVRTWYVNKTPYARLAAVLNCGTWTPKNPNGGWGYRHIAGKHGGEWKQLAAQVAFNTNWRDIADFAINDGLTNIYSGARNPANNTFRYKGKIELKRYDGRTIKTYYTTVAVDQRDRRIITAYYRSKK
;
A
#
# COMPACT_ATOMS: atom_id res chain seq x y z
N MET A 1 -21.11 45.73 -7.94
CA MET A 1 -20.06 44.72 -8.16
C MET A 1 -20.59 43.38 -7.66
N ALA A 2 -21.01 42.49 -8.55
CA ALA A 2 -21.47 41.15 -8.16
C ALA A 2 -20.26 40.21 -8.25
N GLY A 3 -19.71 39.82 -7.10
CA GLY A 3 -18.70 38.78 -7.02
C GLY A 3 -19.34 37.44 -7.39
N ALA A 4 -18.87 36.83 -8.47
CA ALA A 4 -19.30 35.48 -8.84
C ALA A 4 -18.90 34.51 -7.72
N LEU A 5 -19.90 33.90 -7.07
CA LEU A 5 -19.68 32.81 -6.14
C LEU A 5 -19.03 31.64 -6.91
N PRO A 6 -17.94 31.04 -6.40
CA PRO A 6 -17.34 29.89 -7.06
C PRO A 6 -18.35 28.75 -7.16
N SER A 7 -18.41 28.12 -8.34
CA SER A 7 -19.27 26.97 -8.62
C SER A 7 -19.05 25.83 -7.62
N SER A 8 -20.13 25.21 -7.16
CA SER A 8 -20.12 24.09 -6.20
C SER A 8 -19.34 22.86 -6.68
N ALA A 9 -19.05 22.76 -7.98
CA ALA A 9 -18.19 21.72 -8.54
C ALA A 9 -16.70 22.01 -8.28
N ALA A 10 -16.27 23.27 -8.34
CA ALA A 10 -14.89 23.69 -8.10
C ALA A 10 -14.51 23.68 -6.61
N SER A 11 -15.48 23.88 -5.72
CA SER A 11 -15.27 23.71 -4.27
C SER A 11 -15.16 22.24 -3.87
N ARG A 12 -15.97 21.36 -4.46
CA ARG A 12 -15.89 19.90 -4.20
C ARG A 12 -14.57 19.29 -4.68
N THR A 13 -14.01 19.76 -5.80
CA THR A 13 -12.71 19.26 -6.28
C THR A 13 -11.58 19.68 -5.35
N THR A 14 -11.59 20.90 -4.81
CA THR A 14 -10.56 21.37 -3.86
C THR A 14 -10.64 20.65 -2.51
N GLU A 15 -11.84 20.41 -1.98
CA GLU A 15 -12.01 19.61 -0.75
C GLU A 15 -11.51 18.17 -0.91
N GLN A 16 -11.80 17.55 -2.05
CA GLN A 16 -11.33 16.19 -2.34
C GLN A 16 -9.82 16.12 -2.52
N GLU A 17 -9.20 17.12 -3.15
CA GLU A 17 -7.74 17.22 -3.25
C GLU A 17 -7.09 17.35 -1.88
N VAL A 18 -7.66 18.14 -0.97
CA VAL A 18 -7.19 18.27 0.42
C VAL A 18 -7.28 16.93 1.14
N ALA A 19 -8.40 16.22 1.05
CA ALA A 19 -8.59 14.92 1.69
C ALA A 19 -7.63 13.85 1.15
N ASN A 20 -7.40 13.84 -0.17
CA ASN A 20 -6.49 12.90 -0.82
C ASN A 20 -5.03 13.18 -0.45
N ALA A 21 -4.63 14.46 -0.44
CA ALA A 21 -3.30 14.87 0.00
C ALA A 21 -3.04 14.47 1.46
N ALA A 22 -4.03 14.68 2.34
CA ALA A 22 -3.95 14.27 3.74
C ALA A 22 -3.83 12.74 3.90
N THR A 23 -4.59 11.95 3.13
CA THR A 23 -4.51 10.47 3.13
C THR A 23 -3.13 9.96 2.70
N LEU A 24 -2.48 10.69 1.79
CA LEU A 24 -1.11 10.41 1.34
C LEU A 24 -0.04 11.06 2.24
N GLU A 25 -0.43 11.80 3.27
CA GLU A 25 0.49 12.54 4.14
C GLU A 25 1.41 13.50 3.34
N MET A 26 0.82 14.18 2.35
CA MET A 26 1.47 15.13 1.46
C MET A 26 0.83 16.51 1.59
N SER A 27 1.58 17.55 1.24
CA SER A 27 0.97 18.87 1.03
C SER A 27 0.09 18.87 -0.24
N VAL A 28 -0.90 19.75 -0.32
CA VAL A 28 -1.74 19.88 -1.53
C VAL A 28 -0.92 20.16 -2.79
N PRO A 29 0.08 21.08 -2.79
CA PRO A 29 0.93 21.28 -3.97
C PRO A 29 1.74 20.04 -4.37
N GLU A 30 2.28 19.31 -3.39
CA GLU A 30 3.02 18.05 -3.63
C GLU A 30 2.11 16.99 -4.25
N TYR A 31 0.88 16.87 -3.75
CA TYR A 31 -0.14 15.96 -4.30
C TYR A 31 -0.50 16.31 -5.75
N LYS A 32 -0.75 17.59 -6.06
CA LYS A 32 -1.07 18.02 -7.43
C LYS A 32 0.06 17.72 -8.41
N SER A 33 1.29 18.07 -8.04
CA SER A 33 2.46 17.80 -8.88
C SER A 33 2.66 16.29 -9.11
N MET A 34 2.51 15.47 -8.07
CA MET A 34 2.59 14.01 -8.20
C MET A 34 1.46 13.47 -9.09
N ARG A 35 0.23 13.95 -8.95
CA ARG A 35 -0.91 13.52 -9.76
C ARG A 35 -0.68 13.81 -11.26
N GLU A 36 -0.19 15.00 -11.60
CA GLU A 36 0.16 15.34 -12.99
C GLU A 36 1.24 14.41 -13.56
N LEU A 37 2.22 14.03 -12.74
CA LEU A 37 3.23 13.05 -13.14
C LEU A 37 2.63 11.65 -13.30
N ALA A 38 1.70 11.25 -12.42
CA ALA A 38 1.03 9.96 -12.47
C ALA A 38 0.16 9.83 -13.73
N GLU A 39 -0.58 10.87 -14.10
CA GLU A 39 -1.37 10.96 -15.34
C GLU A 39 -0.50 10.84 -16.60
N LYS A 40 0.77 11.26 -16.53
CA LYS A 40 1.77 11.08 -17.59
C LYS A 40 2.51 9.73 -17.52
N GLY A 41 2.18 8.86 -16.57
CA GLY A 41 2.85 7.59 -16.35
C GLY A 41 4.29 7.71 -15.82
N GLN A 42 4.64 8.83 -15.19
CA GLN A 42 6.00 9.16 -14.73
C GLN A 42 6.24 8.90 -13.24
N VAL A 43 5.28 8.27 -12.55
CA VAL A 43 5.40 7.91 -11.13
C VAL A 43 5.53 6.40 -10.99
N GLU A 44 6.60 6.00 -10.32
CA GLU A 44 6.98 4.61 -10.07
C GLU A 44 6.98 4.33 -8.57
N LEU A 45 6.68 3.09 -8.21
CA LEU A 45 6.81 2.62 -6.83
C LEU A 45 7.98 1.66 -6.71
N TRP A 46 8.83 1.91 -5.72
CA TRP A 46 10.08 1.18 -5.49
C TRP A 46 10.20 0.72 -4.05
N ALA A 47 10.91 -0.39 -3.84
CA ALA A 47 11.26 -0.90 -2.52
C ALA A 47 12.54 -1.73 -2.64
N ASN A 48 13.54 -1.43 -1.80
CA ASN A 48 14.84 -2.11 -1.79
C ASN A 48 15.46 -2.34 -3.20
N GLY A 49 15.51 -1.28 -4.02
CA GLY A 49 16.05 -1.35 -5.39
C GLY A 49 15.19 -2.13 -6.39
N LYS A 50 14.01 -2.63 -5.97
CA LYS A 50 13.05 -3.29 -6.84
C LYS A 50 11.94 -2.34 -7.26
N LYS A 51 11.59 -2.37 -8.55
CA LYS A 51 10.42 -1.65 -9.06
C LYS A 51 9.19 -2.54 -8.98
N PHE A 52 8.07 -1.97 -8.53
CA PHE A 52 6.77 -2.62 -8.55
C PHE A 52 6.27 -2.83 -9.98
N LEU A 53 5.73 -4.02 -10.25
CA LEU A 53 4.91 -4.31 -11.41
C LEU A 53 3.56 -4.92 -10.98
N PRO A 54 2.44 -4.49 -11.60
CA PRO A 54 1.15 -5.10 -11.36
C PRO A 54 1.09 -6.53 -11.93
N ASN A 55 0.16 -7.35 -11.44
CA ASN A 55 0.15 -8.80 -11.73
C ASN A 55 -0.21 -9.15 -13.18
N SER A 56 -0.90 -8.26 -13.90
CA SER A 56 -1.36 -8.48 -15.27
C SER A 56 -0.59 -7.58 -16.24
N GLU A 57 0.15 -8.19 -17.18
CA GLU A 57 0.85 -7.48 -18.27
C GLU A 57 -0.12 -6.77 -19.23
N ASP A 58 -1.35 -7.27 -19.35
CA ASP A 58 -2.42 -6.65 -20.14
C ASP A 58 -2.89 -5.30 -19.59
N SER A 59 -2.65 -5.06 -18.30
CA SER A 59 -2.96 -3.79 -17.63
C SER A 59 -1.85 -2.74 -17.77
N TRP A 60 -0.76 -3.04 -18.50
CA TRP A 60 0.36 -2.12 -18.66
C TRP A 60 0.06 -1.08 -19.76
N PRO A 61 0.17 0.23 -19.46
CA PRO A 61 0.19 1.27 -20.48
C PRO A 61 1.29 1.01 -21.52
N GLN A 62 1.06 1.39 -22.78
CA GLN A 62 2.08 1.30 -23.84
C GLN A 62 3.39 2.02 -23.47
N SER A 63 3.30 3.11 -22.70
CA SER A 63 4.47 3.84 -22.19
C SER A 63 5.38 2.98 -21.30
N ILE A 64 4.83 1.99 -20.58
CA ILE A 64 5.58 1.05 -19.75
C ILE A 64 6.16 -0.10 -20.58
N ARG A 65 5.40 -0.60 -21.58
CA ARG A 65 5.87 -1.64 -22.51
C ARG A 65 7.12 -1.19 -23.29
N ASN A 66 7.22 0.11 -23.57
CA ASN A 66 8.33 0.71 -24.28
C ASN A 66 9.47 1.19 -23.37
N LEU A 67 9.37 1.02 -22.04
CA LEU A 67 10.49 1.31 -21.16
C LEU A 67 11.60 0.28 -21.42
N PRO A 68 12.88 0.68 -21.36
CA PRO A 68 13.98 -0.27 -21.41
C PRO A 68 13.99 -1.13 -20.13
N ILE A 69 13.20 -2.20 -20.14
CA ILE A 69 13.19 -3.23 -19.11
C ILE A 69 14.45 -4.08 -19.33
N GLY A 70 15.57 -3.65 -18.74
CA GLY A 70 16.86 -4.31 -19.00
C GLY A 70 17.85 -4.38 -17.84
N LYS A 71 17.63 -3.68 -16.72
CA LYS A 71 18.56 -3.69 -15.56
C LYS A 71 17.89 -3.62 -14.18
N THR A 72 16.58 -3.59 -14.11
CA THR A 72 15.84 -3.36 -12.86
C THR A 72 15.38 -4.68 -12.27
N SER A 73 15.68 -4.94 -10.99
CA SER A 73 15.04 -6.05 -10.27
C SER A 73 13.55 -5.73 -10.13
N LEU A 74 12.69 -6.60 -10.64
CA LEU A 74 11.24 -6.38 -10.64
C LEU A 74 10.60 -7.20 -9.53
N TYR A 75 9.54 -6.66 -8.92
CA TYR A 75 8.63 -7.44 -8.09
C TYR A 75 7.25 -7.44 -8.75
N GLN A 76 6.84 -8.61 -9.22
CA GLN A 76 5.46 -8.86 -9.60
C GLN A 76 4.68 -9.24 -8.35
N ALA A 77 3.65 -8.47 -8.03
CA ALA A 77 2.77 -8.81 -6.92
C ALA A 77 2.07 -10.16 -7.15
N LYS A 78 1.48 -10.69 -6.08
CA LYS A 78 0.75 -11.95 -6.14
C LYS A 78 -0.72 -11.71 -5.89
N THR A 79 -1.57 -12.39 -6.65
CA THR A 79 -3.02 -12.32 -6.49
C THR A 79 -3.43 -12.83 -5.11
N TRP A 80 -4.21 -12.02 -4.40
CA TRP A 80 -4.77 -12.40 -3.11
C TRP A 80 -5.98 -13.32 -3.28
N GLY A 81 -6.06 -14.36 -2.46
CA GLY A 81 -7.22 -15.25 -2.39
C GLY A 81 -8.51 -14.47 -2.07
N ALA A 82 -9.60 -14.85 -2.74
CA ALA A 82 -10.87 -14.17 -2.58
C ALA A 82 -11.39 -14.26 -1.13
N CYS A 83 -11.69 -13.11 -0.53
CA CYS A 83 -12.29 -13.01 0.79
C CYS A 83 -13.57 -12.17 0.74
N GLY A 84 -14.72 -12.85 0.71
CA GLY A 84 -16.03 -12.21 0.76
C GLY A 84 -16.54 -12.05 2.19
N VAL A 85 -17.66 -11.35 2.37
CA VAL A 85 -18.28 -11.12 3.69
C VAL A 85 -18.68 -12.42 4.40
N LYS A 86 -19.09 -13.45 3.65
CA LYS A 86 -19.47 -14.77 4.19
C LYS A 86 -18.31 -15.78 4.29
N SER A 87 -17.11 -15.43 3.82
CA SER A 87 -15.96 -16.35 3.90
C SER A 87 -15.55 -16.62 5.35
N ALA A 88 -15.09 -17.83 5.65
CA ALA A 88 -14.60 -18.16 6.99
C ALA A 88 -13.45 -17.24 7.41
N ASN A 89 -13.39 -16.87 8.69
CA ASN A 89 -12.38 -15.92 9.20
C ASN A 89 -10.94 -16.43 9.02
N ASN A 90 -10.74 -17.73 9.12
CA ASN A 90 -9.46 -18.41 8.91
C ASN A 90 -9.18 -18.76 7.43
N LYS A 91 -10.07 -18.42 6.48
CA LYS A 91 -9.80 -18.67 5.06
C LYS A 91 -8.52 -17.96 4.64
N HIS A 92 -7.61 -18.73 4.05
CA HIS A 92 -6.32 -18.24 3.56
C HIS A 92 -6.50 -17.18 2.46
N VAL A 93 -5.70 -16.11 2.52
CA VAL A 93 -5.66 -15.05 1.51
C VAL A 93 -4.29 -14.99 0.84
N ARG A 94 -3.21 -14.93 1.63
CA ARG A 94 -1.83 -14.78 1.12
C ARG A 94 -0.79 -15.15 2.18
N THR A 95 0.34 -15.71 1.77
CA THR A 95 1.49 -16.02 2.66
C THR A 95 2.73 -15.25 2.21
N TRP A 96 3.45 -14.65 3.16
CA TRP A 96 4.80 -14.12 2.96
C TRP A 96 5.78 -14.84 3.89
N TYR A 97 7.07 -14.75 3.60
CA TYR A 97 8.14 -15.22 4.49
C TYR A 97 8.83 -14.02 5.14
N VAL A 98 9.15 -14.16 6.42
CA VAL A 98 9.83 -13.10 7.20
C VAL A 98 11.33 -13.37 7.18
N ASN A 99 12.16 -12.37 6.88
CA ASN A 99 13.62 -12.56 6.78
C ASN A 99 14.40 -12.27 8.06
N LYS A 100 13.79 -11.66 9.09
CA LYS A 100 14.45 -11.40 10.39
C LYS A 100 13.71 -12.04 11.57
N THR A 101 14.43 -12.13 12.68
CA THR A 101 13.93 -12.57 13.99
C THR A 101 12.76 -11.70 14.48
N PRO A 102 11.84 -12.27 15.28
CA PRO A 102 11.84 -13.64 15.81
C PRO A 102 11.35 -14.72 14.83
N TYR A 103 10.84 -14.35 13.64
CA TYR A 103 10.21 -15.30 12.71
C TYR A 103 11.02 -15.54 11.44
N ALA A 104 12.34 -15.44 11.51
CA ALA A 104 13.21 -15.60 10.35
C ALA A 104 12.90 -16.93 9.62
N ARG A 105 12.67 -16.84 8.31
CA ARG A 105 12.29 -17.91 7.38
C ARG A 105 10.93 -18.57 7.65
N LEU A 106 10.14 -18.05 8.59
CA LEU A 106 8.79 -18.56 8.85
C LEU A 106 7.74 -17.80 8.05
N ALA A 107 6.64 -18.50 7.78
CA ALA A 107 5.48 -17.94 7.09
C ALA A 107 4.69 -16.99 8.00
N ALA A 108 4.42 -15.79 7.49
CA ALA A 108 3.40 -14.88 7.98
C ALA A 108 2.17 -14.98 7.07
N VAL A 109 1.01 -15.26 7.65
CA VAL A 109 -0.19 -15.66 6.90
C VAL A 109 -1.29 -14.60 7.04
N LEU A 110 -1.78 -14.09 5.92
CA LEU A 110 -2.99 -13.29 5.89
C LEU A 110 -4.18 -14.22 5.66
N ASN A 111 -5.13 -14.19 6.58
CA ASN A 111 -6.45 -14.79 6.40
C ASN A 111 -7.52 -13.70 6.28
N CYS A 112 -8.75 -14.10 5.98
CA CYS A 112 -9.90 -13.20 5.90
C CYS A 112 -10.04 -12.29 7.13
N GLY A 113 -9.89 -12.84 8.34
CA GLY A 113 -9.95 -12.13 9.60
C GLY A 113 -11.35 -11.67 10.00
N THR A 114 -11.49 -10.79 10.98
CA THR A 114 -12.77 -10.55 11.70
C THR A 114 -13.21 -9.09 11.75
N TRP A 115 -12.50 -8.17 11.11
CA TRP A 115 -12.86 -6.74 11.16
C TRP A 115 -14.25 -6.48 10.56
N THR A 116 -14.99 -5.55 11.18
CA THR A 116 -16.27 -5.04 10.68
C THR A 116 -16.38 -3.53 10.92
N PRO A 117 -17.20 -2.80 10.14
CA PRO A 117 -17.44 -1.37 10.38
C PRO A 117 -18.03 -1.06 11.76
N LYS A 118 -18.74 -2.02 12.38
CA LYS A 118 -19.32 -1.88 13.74
C LYS A 118 -18.25 -1.95 14.83
N ASN A 119 -17.06 -2.48 14.54
CA ASN A 119 -15.93 -2.53 15.45
C ASN A 119 -14.65 -2.04 14.72
N PRO A 120 -14.55 -0.74 14.43
CA PRO A 120 -13.50 -0.18 13.56
C PRO A 120 -12.10 -0.22 14.20
N ASN A 121 -12.03 -0.42 15.52
CA ASN A 121 -10.79 -0.50 16.28
C ASN A 121 -10.39 -1.94 16.65
N GLY A 122 -11.26 -2.92 16.38
CA GLY A 122 -10.99 -4.33 16.61
C GLY A 122 -10.75 -5.12 15.34
N GLY A 123 -10.64 -6.44 15.49
CA GLY A 123 -10.49 -7.37 14.37
C GLY A 123 -9.09 -7.42 13.77
N TRP A 124 -8.94 -8.28 12.78
CA TRP A 124 -7.65 -8.61 12.17
C TRP A 124 -7.81 -9.05 10.72
N GLY A 125 -6.68 -9.33 10.05
CA GLY A 125 -6.61 -9.97 8.74
C GLY A 125 -6.98 -9.06 7.58
N TYR A 126 -7.29 -9.69 6.44
CA TYR A 126 -7.61 -9.00 5.19
C TYR A 126 -8.74 -7.98 5.36
N ARG A 127 -9.80 -8.33 6.11
CA ARG A 127 -10.92 -7.41 6.36
C ARG A 127 -10.49 -6.17 7.12
N HIS A 128 -9.52 -6.29 8.03
CA HIS A 128 -8.98 -5.13 8.75
C HIS A 128 -8.22 -4.22 7.79
N ILE A 129 -7.35 -4.80 6.96
CA ILE A 129 -6.62 -4.04 5.93
C ILE A 129 -7.60 -3.37 4.98
N ALA A 130 -8.52 -4.12 4.39
CA ALA A 130 -9.47 -3.60 3.40
C ALA A 130 -10.44 -2.55 4.00
N GLY A 131 -10.93 -2.80 5.20
CA GLY A 131 -11.94 -1.97 5.86
C GLY A 131 -11.39 -0.68 6.46
N LYS A 132 -10.21 -0.74 7.08
CA LYS A 132 -9.60 0.41 7.77
C LYS A 132 -8.54 1.13 6.93
N HIS A 133 -7.76 0.38 6.16
CA HIS A 133 -6.62 0.90 5.41
C HIS A 133 -6.80 0.81 3.89
N GLY A 134 -7.89 0.20 3.41
CA GLY A 134 -8.10 -0.01 1.98
C GLY A 134 -8.27 1.30 1.23
N GLY A 135 -8.86 2.33 1.86
CA GLY A 135 -8.92 3.68 1.29
C GLY A 135 -7.53 4.28 1.09
N GLU A 136 -6.66 4.15 2.09
CA GLU A 136 -5.26 4.61 2.04
C GLU A 136 -4.51 3.90 0.89
N TRP A 137 -4.57 2.56 0.85
CA TRP A 137 -3.93 1.78 -0.20
C TRP A 137 -4.47 2.09 -1.61
N LYS A 138 -5.78 2.31 -1.76
CA LYS A 138 -6.39 2.73 -3.03
C LYS A 138 -5.87 4.09 -3.46
N GLN A 139 -5.77 5.03 -2.52
CA GLN A 139 -5.29 6.36 -2.82
C GLN A 139 -3.83 6.34 -3.29
N LEU A 140 -2.98 5.53 -2.67
CA LEU A 140 -1.59 5.31 -3.12
C LEU A 140 -1.54 4.63 -4.49
N ALA A 141 -2.37 3.60 -4.71
CA ALA A 141 -2.42 2.89 -5.99
C ALA A 141 -2.80 3.81 -7.16
N ALA A 142 -3.70 4.77 -6.92
CA ALA A 142 -4.09 5.77 -7.92
C ALA A 142 -2.96 6.74 -8.34
N GLN A 143 -1.84 6.77 -7.61
CA GLN A 143 -0.70 7.65 -7.92
C GLN A 143 0.42 6.96 -8.68
N VAL A 144 0.39 5.63 -8.76
CA VAL A 144 1.38 4.89 -9.54
C VAL A 144 0.85 4.81 -10.97
N ALA A 145 1.74 4.83 -11.97
CA ALA A 145 1.40 4.86 -13.41
C ALA A 145 0.40 3.77 -13.89
N PHE A 146 0.09 2.79 -13.04
CA PHE A 146 -0.89 1.76 -13.24
C PHE A 146 -2.11 2.10 -12.39
N ASN A 147 -3.29 2.23 -12.99
CA ASN A 147 -4.55 2.19 -12.26
C ASN A 147 -4.76 0.76 -11.69
N THR A 148 -3.92 0.41 -10.72
CA THR A 148 -3.68 -0.95 -10.26
C THR A 148 -4.56 -1.28 -9.07
N ASN A 149 -4.73 -2.57 -8.82
CA ASN A 149 -5.43 -3.00 -7.64
C ASN A 149 -4.64 -2.60 -6.39
N TRP A 150 -5.29 -1.94 -5.44
CA TRP A 150 -4.67 -1.57 -4.17
C TRP A 150 -4.02 -2.76 -3.45
N ARG A 151 -4.54 -3.98 -3.68
CA ARG A 151 -3.98 -5.23 -3.12
C ARG A 151 -2.59 -5.55 -3.68
N ASP A 152 -2.30 -5.18 -4.92
CA ASP A 152 -0.99 -5.43 -5.55
C ASP A 152 0.07 -4.51 -4.93
N ILE A 153 -0.29 -3.24 -4.71
CA ILE A 153 0.56 -2.28 -3.98
C ILE A 153 0.79 -2.73 -2.54
N ALA A 154 -0.28 -3.16 -1.85
CA ALA A 154 -0.18 -3.69 -0.50
C ALA A 154 0.68 -4.97 -0.46
N ASP A 155 0.54 -5.89 -1.43
CA ASP A 155 1.35 -7.11 -1.51
C ASP A 155 2.84 -6.80 -1.65
N PHE A 156 3.19 -5.88 -2.54
CA PHE A 156 4.55 -5.41 -2.73
C PHE A 156 5.13 -4.79 -1.45
N ALA A 157 4.38 -3.90 -0.83
CA ALA A 157 4.79 -3.19 0.37
C ALA A 157 4.91 -4.12 1.60
N ILE A 158 3.99 -5.08 1.76
CA ILE A 158 4.05 -6.11 2.80
C ILE A 158 5.25 -7.02 2.58
N ASN A 159 5.51 -7.42 1.32
CA ASN A 159 6.67 -8.23 1.01
C ASN A 159 7.96 -7.53 1.41
N ASP A 160 8.14 -6.25 1.06
CA ASP A 160 9.29 -5.48 1.51
C ASP A 160 9.34 -5.39 3.05
N GLY A 161 8.21 -5.10 3.68
CA GLY A 161 8.08 -5.01 5.13
C GLY A 161 8.45 -6.27 5.89
N LEU A 162 8.37 -7.45 5.27
CA LEU A 162 8.74 -8.73 5.89
C LEU A 162 10.11 -9.24 5.43
N THR A 163 10.60 -8.82 4.26
CA THR A 163 11.85 -9.33 3.67
C THR A 163 13.03 -8.37 3.80
N ASN A 164 12.80 -7.06 3.78
CA ASN A 164 13.82 -6.00 3.85
C ASN A 164 13.55 -5.06 5.03
N ILE A 165 13.41 -5.66 6.22
CA ILE A 165 12.93 -4.99 7.41
C ILE A 165 13.82 -3.79 7.79
N TYR A 166 13.27 -2.59 7.61
CA TYR A 166 13.79 -1.31 8.06
C TYR A 166 13.87 -1.23 9.59
N SER A 167 12.80 -1.66 10.28
CA SER A 167 12.76 -1.75 11.75
C SER A 167 11.80 -2.84 12.20
N GLY A 168 12.03 -3.43 13.36
CA GLY A 168 11.16 -4.45 13.94
C GLY A 168 11.02 -4.24 15.44
N ALA A 169 9.80 -4.27 15.96
CA ALA A 169 9.57 -4.10 17.40
C ALA A 169 8.44 -5.00 17.91
N ARG A 170 8.64 -5.55 19.12
CA ARG A 170 7.58 -6.23 19.85
C ARG A 170 6.56 -5.21 20.33
N ASN A 171 5.29 -5.53 20.19
CA ASN A 171 4.17 -4.76 20.75
C ASN A 171 3.41 -5.67 21.74
N PRO A 172 3.72 -5.60 23.05
CA PRO A 172 3.11 -6.44 24.06
C PRO A 172 1.60 -6.26 24.16
N ALA A 173 1.10 -5.02 24.00
CA ALA A 173 -0.31 -4.69 24.17
C ALA A 173 -1.25 -5.53 23.29
N ASN A 174 -0.82 -5.85 22.07
CA ASN A 174 -1.61 -6.63 21.12
C ASN A 174 -0.94 -7.96 20.76
N ASN A 175 0.03 -8.42 21.55
CA ASN A 175 0.82 -9.63 21.31
C ASN A 175 1.30 -9.78 19.85
N THR A 176 1.83 -8.69 19.28
CA THR A 176 2.30 -8.66 17.89
C THR A 176 3.78 -8.33 17.80
N PHE A 177 4.43 -8.76 16.74
CA PHE A 177 5.68 -8.18 16.29
C PHE A 177 5.38 -7.30 15.07
N ARG A 178 5.80 -6.03 15.13
CA ARG A 178 5.59 -5.05 14.05
C ARG A 178 6.86 -4.95 13.22
N TYR A 179 6.78 -5.42 11.99
CA TYR A 179 7.82 -5.22 11.01
C TYR A 179 7.55 -3.96 10.20
N LYS A 180 8.58 -3.19 9.87
CA LYS A 180 8.47 -2.04 8.98
C LYS A 180 9.36 -2.22 7.75
N GLY A 181 8.81 -2.00 6.57
CA GLY A 181 9.53 -1.86 5.30
C GLY A 181 9.60 -0.41 4.85
N LYS A 182 10.28 -0.16 3.73
CA LYS A 182 10.40 1.17 3.13
C LYS A 182 10.04 1.10 1.65
N ILE A 183 8.98 1.80 1.27
CA ILE A 183 8.60 2.01 -0.12
C ILE A 183 8.79 3.48 -0.52
N GLU A 184 9.12 3.71 -1.78
CA GLU A 184 9.46 5.02 -2.32
C GLU A 184 8.62 5.28 -3.58
N LEU A 185 7.87 6.38 -3.59
CA LEU A 185 7.36 6.97 -4.81
C LEU A 185 8.49 7.73 -5.47
N LYS A 186 8.82 7.36 -6.70
CA LYS A 186 9.87 7.99 -7.50
C LYS A 186 9.29 8.51 -8.80
N ARG A 187 9.89 9.60 -9.27
CA ARG A 187 9.78 9.99 -10.66
C ARG A 187 10.55 9.00 -11.52
N TYR A 188 10.15 8.88 -12.78
CA TYR A 188 10.86 8.08 -13.79
C TYR A 188 12.34 8.50 -13.96
N ASP A 189 12.68 9.76 -13.65
CA ASP A 189 14.07 10.27 -13.64
C ASP A 189 14.89 9.81 -12.40
N GLY A 190 14.30 8.98 -11.53
CA GLY A 190 14.92 8.41 -10.33
C GLY A 190 14.79 9.27 -9.07
N ARG A 191 14.28 10.50 -9.16
CA ARG A 191 14.10 11.37 -7.97
C ARG A 191 12.97 10.87 -7.08
N THR A 192 13.26 10.74 -5.78
CA THR A 192 12.24 10.38 -4.79
C THR A 192 11.28 11.54 -4.56
N ILE A 193 9.99 11.29 -4.76
CA ILE A 193 8.88 12.20 -4.43
C ILE A 193 8.56 12.05 -2.94
N LYS A 194 8.34 10.80 -2.51
CA LYS A 194 7.91 10.49 -1.14
C LYS A 194 8.42 9.13 -0.70
N THR A 195 8.72 9.01 0.58
CA THR A 195 9.02 7.73 1.23
C THR A 195 7.91 7.39 2.21
N TYR A 196 7.47 6.14 2.18
CA TYR A 196 6.54 5.58 3.15
C TYR A 196 7.14 4.37 3.86
N TYR A 197 6.69 4.15 5.08
CA TYR A 197 7.05 3.04 5.94
C TYR A 197 5.86 2.13 6.11
N THR A 198 5.96 0.92 5.59
CA THR A 198 4.88 -0.07 5.66
C THR A 198 5.00 -0.86 6.94
N THR A 199 4.07 -0.67 7.87
CA THR A 199 3.96 -1.47 9.09
C THR A 199 3.16 -2.72 8.81
N VAL A 200 3.71 -3.89 9.14
CA VAL A 200 3.05 -5.20 9.11
C VAL A 200 3.05 -5.76 10.53
N ALA A 201 1.87 -5.87 11.14
CA ALA A 201 1.72 -6.43 12.47
C ALA A 201 1.42 -7.93 12.37
N VAL A 202 2.32 -8.76 12.90
CA VAL A 202 2.22 -10.23 12.89
C VAL A 202 1.98 -10.72 14.31
N ASP A 203 0.93 -11.52 14.52
CA ASP A 203 0.62 -12.14 15.81
C ASP A 203 1.75 -13.08 16.24
N GLN A 204 2.13 -13.03 17.52
CA GLN A 204 3.23 -13.83 18.01
C GLN A 204 2.89 -15.31 18.25
N ARG A 205 1.59 -15.68 18.33
CA ARG A 205 1.16 -17.05 18.60
C ARG A 205 1.15 -17.92 17.35
N ASP A 206 0.53 -17.41 16.29
CA ASP A 206 0.22 -18.19 15.09
C ASP A 206 0.77 -17.55 13.80
N ARG A 207 1.51 -16.43 13.92
CA ARG A 207 2.09 -15.67 12.80
C ARG A 207 1.06 -15.18 11.79
N ARG A 208 -0.21 -15.04 12.19
CA ARG A 208 -1.20 -14.39 11.34
C ARG A 208 -0.91 -12.90 11.22
N ILE A 209 -1.11 -12.34 10.03
CA ILE A 209 -1.05 -10.90 9.81
C ILE A 209 -2.33 -10.28 10.38
N ILE A 210 -2.15 -9.41 11.37
CA ILE A 210 -3.24 -8.70 12.05
C ILE A 210 -3.68 -7.48 11.22
N THR A 211 -2.72 -6.72 10.71
CA THR A 211 -2.96 -5.56 9.85
C THR A 211 -1.69 -5.21 9.07
N ALA A 212 -1.85 -4.42 8.02
CA ALA A 212 -0.78 -3.81 7.26
C ALA A 212 -1.22 -2.45 6.70
N TYR A 213 -0.38 -1.43 6.87
CA TYR A 213 -0.64 -0.07 6.42
C TYR A 213 0.67 0.69 6.23
N TYR A 214 0.63 1.78 5.47
CA TYR A 214 1.79 2.66 5.28
C TYR A 214 1.59 4.00 5.99
N ARG A 215 2.69 4.66 6.38
CA ARG A 215 2.72 6.05 6.88
C ARG A 215 3.97 6.74 6.34
N SER A 216 3.99 8.07 6.21
CA SER A 216 5.19 8.81 5.76
C SER A 216 6.21 8.98 6.89
N LYS A 217 5.75 8.93 8.15
CA LYS A 217 6.59 8.98 9.34
C LYS A 217 7.12 7.60 9.72
N LYS A 218 8.36 7.58 10.23
CA LYS A 218 9.12 6.38 10.61
C LYS A 218 8.51 5.60 11.76
#